data_AF-A0A846Y828-F1
#
_entry.id   AF-A0A846Y828-F1
#
_cell.length_a   1.000
_cell.length_b   1.000
_cell.length_c   1.000
_cell.angle_alpha   90.00
_cell.angle_beta   90.00
_cell.angle_gamma   90.00
#
_symmetry.space_group_name_H-M   'P 1'
#
loop_
_entity.id
_entity.type
_entity.pdbx_description
1 polymer ?
#
loop_
_entity_poly.entity_id
_entity_poly.type
_entity_poly.pdbx_seq_one_letter_code
_entity_poly.pdbx_strand_id
1 'polypeptide(L)'
;MSPAPPRRWPVHPAPGALESLSSWLDRLARVYQVPVTDLLGPNLGVLVGIRDVLDEDPPPAVFAALAERTGVPAGQVRAMTLPGWVPWLFDAYPLPERDATDAFYTYVRQYSVLLAPQEAPRFEVTSRRRWRGPWIPQHPLRRSCPQCAAGPAPARALIWQLPLTVSCLEHRCRLTPDTETFAAEVAGLPYEPVPIGDPVATLDGYTRQALTEATVALPGRTVHAGVWFRLLRCLLDELSLAGSTVTRSSQQLLEQIWDATGEPVRAGLPVWQPYENLEWPTQEKLLTAAATALVLAADRRIQPRGTLAGLLSEPRSMPVYDGDSPWPPAPTPAERAGRELVQAMNAWYARARVDADAARAMLRWLTALNTTPAHAIAHRDVLIGEGIPARFLRDDLLGCPGERTRDEAEILLVAEGFDRSDVAHELTSFVAETTALWDVTDEGVLIDEDELAQIRARLEL
;
A
#
# COMPACT_ATOMS: atom_id res chain seq x y z
N MET A 1 63.91 -24.65 -26.29
CA MET A 1 62.55 -24.51 -25.73
C MET A 1 62.45 -23.11 -25.16
N SER A 2 61.80 -22.18 -25.86
CA SER A 2 61.49 -20.87 -25.29
C SER A 2 60.59 -21.07 -24.08
N PRO A 3 60.81 -20.35 -22.96
CA PRO A 3 59.92 -20.44 -21.81
C PRO A 3 58.49 -20.14 -22.27
N ALA A 4 57.53 -20.94 -21.81
CA ALA A 4 56.12 -20.64 -22.03
C ALA A 4 55.87 -19.19 -21.57
N PRO A 5 55.20 -18.35 -22.38
CA PRO A 5 54.96 -16.97 -22.00
C PRO A 5 54.30 -16.95 -20.62
N PRO A 6 54.66 -16.00 -19.74
CA PRO A 6 54.06 -15.93 -18.41
C PRO A 6 52.54 -15.90 -18.55
N ARG A 7 51.86 -16.85 -17.89
CA ARG A 7 50.39 -16.98 -17.94
C ARG A 7 49.69 -15.68 -17.54
N ARG A 8 50.33 -14.89 -16.66
CA ARG A 8 49.82 -13.61 -16.16
C ARG A 8 50.67 -12.44 -16.64
N TRP A 9 50.02 -11.31 -16.86
CA TRP A 9 50.64 -10.04 -17.13
C TRP A 9 51.35 -9.53 -15.86
N PRO A 10 52.67 -9.24 -15.91
CA PRO A 10 53.47 -8.94 -14.72
C PRO A 10 53.00 -7.74 -13.92
N VAL A 11 52.45 -6.72 -14.60
CA VAL A 11 51.94 -5.49 -13.99
C VAL A 11 50.53 -5.23 -14.52
N HIS A 12 49.58 -4.99 -13.63
CA HIS A 12 48.22 -4.62 -14.03
C HIS A 12 47.62 -3.75 -12.91
N PRO A 13 47.00 -2.60 -13.25
CA PRO A 13 46.30 -1.81 -12.25
C PRO A 13 45.10 -2.59 -11.71
N ALA A 14 44.81 -2.45 -10.42
CA ALA A 14 43.57 -2.96 -9.86
C ALA A 14 42.37 -2.22 -10.49
N PRO A 15 41.25 -2.92 -10.75
CA PRO A 15 39.99 -2.29 -11.13
C PRO A 15 39.55 -1.30 -10.06
N GLY A 16 39.10 -0.11 -10.48
CA GLY A 16 38.48 0.87 -9.61
C GLY A 16 37.05 0.48 -9.21
N ALA A 17 36.55 1.06 -8.12
CA ALA A 17 35.15 0.89 -7.74
C ALA A 17 34.23 1.50 -8.80
N LEU A 18 33.27 0.71 -9.30
CA LEU A 18 32.34 1.10 -10.36
C LEU A 18 33.00 1.51 -11.70
N GLU A 19 34.29 1.26 -11.87
CA GLU A 19 35.01 1.56 -13.11
C GLU A 19 34.41 0.79 -14.28
N SER A 20 34.35 1.41 -15.46
CA SER A 20 33.93 0.70 -16.69
C SER A 20 35.03 -0.23 -17.21
N LEU A 21 34.62 -1.30 -17.89
CA LEU A 21 35.57 -2.23 -18.50
C LEU A 21 36.48 -1.51 -19.51
N SER A 22 35.90 -0.63 -20.32
CA SER A 22 36.64 0.21 -21.27
C SER A 22 37.71 1.07 -20.59
N SER A 23 37.38 1.72 -19.45
CA SER A 23 38.31 2.57 -18.68
C SER A 23 39.48 1.77 -18.12
N TRP A 24 39.18 0.62 -17.51
CA TRP A 24 40.22 -0.22 -16.92
C TRP A 24 41.14 -0.81 -17.98
N LEU A 25 40.60 -1.22 -19.13
CA LEU A 25 41.39 -1.66 -20.26
C LEU A 25 42.25 -0.55 -20.85
N ASP A 26 41.76 0.69 -20.94
CA ASP A 26 42.57 1.85 -21.35
C ASP A 26 43.75 2.06 -20.37
N ARG A 27 43.52 1.96 -19.05
CA ARG A 27 44.59 2.06 -18.04
C ARG A 27 45.59 0.91 -18.14
N LEU A 28 45.11 -0.31 -18.36
CA LEU A 28 45.95 -1.50 -18.51
C LEU A 28 46.81 -1.42 -19.79
N ALA A 29 46.20 -1.03 -20.91
CA ALA A 29 46.87 -0.77 -22.17
C ALA A 29 47.99 0.28 -22.04
N ARG A 30 47.75 1.37 -21.29
CA ARG A 30 48.77 2.41 -21.01
C ARG A 30 49.99 1.88 -20.29
N VAL A 31 49.85 0.95 -19.35
CA VAL A 31 50.99 0.32 -18.64
C VAL A 31 51.94 -0.38 -19.62
N TYR A 32 51.37 -1.01 -20.65
CA TYR A 32 52.13 -1.74 -21.67
C TYR A 32 52.46 -0.89 -22.91
N GLN A 33 52.00 0.36 -22.96
CA GLN A 33 52.14 1.26 -24.12
C GLN A 33 51.61 0.64 -25.43
N VAL A 34 50.56 -0.16 -25.33
CA VAL A 34 49.89 -0.78 -26.49
C VAL A 34 48.47 -0.23 -26.64
N PRO A 35 47.91 -0.16 -27.86
CA PRO A 35 46.49 0.09 -28.05
C PRO A 35 45.61 -1.00 -27.39
N VAL A 36 44.41 -0.63 -26.94
CA VAL A 36 43.43 -1.60 -26.41
C VAL A 36 43.06 -2.68 -27.44
N THR A 37 43.03 -2.33 -28.74
CA THR A 37 42.79 -3.29 -29.82
C THR A 37 43.85 -4.39 -29.86
N ASP A 38 45.10 -4.03 -29.58
CA ASP A 38 46.24 -4.95 -29.61
C ASP A 38 46.29 -5.78 -28.32
N LEU A 39 45.83 -5.21 -27.21
CA LEU A 39 45.61 -5.92 -25.97
C LEU A 39 44.52 -7.00 -26.11
N LEU A 40 43.40 -6.69 -26.79
CA LEU A 40 42.25 -7.60 -26.94
C LEU A 40 42.44 -8.63 -28.08
N GLY A 41 42.99 -8.22 -29.21
CA GLY A 41 43.15 -9.07 -30.39
C GLY A 41 44.28 -10.08 -30.25
N PRO A 42 45.53 -9.71 -30.60
CA PRO A 42 46.68 -10.61 -30.56
C PRO A 42 46.96 -11.27 -29.20
N ASN A 43 46.71 -10.57 -28.08
CA ASN A 43 47.11 -11.04 -26.75
C ASN A 43 46.03 -11.87 -26.03
N LEU A 44 44.74 -11.59 -26.27
CA LEU A 44 43.63 -12.30 -25.65
C LEU A 44 42.86 -13.21 -26.62
N GLY A 45 43.12 -13.12 -27.94
CA GLY A 45 42.43 -13.92 -28.95
C GLY A 45 40.98 -13.52 -29.16
N VAL A 46 40.61 -12.28 -28.81
CA VAL A 46 39.24 -11.75 -28.93
C VAL A 46 39.11 -10.88 -30.18
N LEU A 47 38.03 -11.05 -30.95
CA LEU A 47 37.84 -10.37 -32.23
C LEU A 47 37.94 -8.84 -32.14
N VAL A 48 38.58 -8.25 -33.16
CA VAL A 48 38.67 -6.80 -33.40
C VAL A 48 37.28 -6.26 -33.74
N GLY A 49 36.85 -5.16 -33.10
CA GLY A 49 35.54 -4.53 -33.31
C GLY A 49 34.64 -4.43 -32.08
N ILE A 50 35.06 -4.98 -30.94
CA ILE A 50 34.27 -5.00 -29.70
C ILE A 50 34.35 -3.71 -28.87
N ARG A 51 35.21 -2.74 -29.22
CA ARG A 51 35.50 -1.57 -28.36
C ARG A 51 34.24 -0.77 -28.01
N ASP A 52 33.32 -0.64 -28.96
CA ASP A 52 32.10 0.14 -28.78
C ASP A 52 31.02 -0.58 -27.97
N VAL A 53 31.18 -1.89 -27.74
CA VAL A 53 30.25 -2.72 -26.96
C VAL A 53 30.87 -3.29 -25.68
N LEU A 54 32.11 -2.90 -25.34
CA LEU A 54 32.84 -3.44 -24.18
C LEU A 54 32.08 -3.27 -22.86
N ASP A 55 31.42 -2.13 -22.69
CA ASP A 55 30.68 -1.83 -21.47
C ASP A 55 29.23 -2.36 -21.52
N GLU A 56 28.66 -2.49 -22.73
CA GLU A 56 27.27 -2.95 -22.95
C GLU A 56 27.15 -4.47 -23.01
N ASP A 57 27.82 -5.15 -23.94
CA ASP A 57 27.67 -6.60 -24.12
C ASP A 57 28.95 -7.23 -24.70
N PRO A 58 30.03 -7.31 -23.91
CA PRO A 58 31.24 -7.97 -24.37
C PRO A 58 31.06 -9.49 -24.43
N PRO A 59 31.69 -10.18 -25.40
CA PRO A 59 31.65 -11.64 -25.48
C PRO A 59 32.08 -12.30 -24.16
N PRO A 60 31.39 -13.35 -23.65
CA PRO A 60 31.71 -13.96 -22.36
C PRO A 60 33.16 -14.45 -22.21
N ALA A 61 33.80 -14.82 -23.33
CA ALA A 61 35.21 -15.22 -23.36
C ALA A 61 36.17 -14.13 -22.86
N VAL A 62 35.81 -12.85 -23.00
CA VAL A 62 36.59 -11.70 -22.52
C VAL A 62 36.83 -11.77 -21.02
N PHE A 63 35.80 -12.14 -20.24
CA PHE A 63 35.91 -12.19 -18.78
C PHE A 63 36.89 -13.27 -18.31
N ALA A 64 36.80 -14.47 -18.90
CA ALA A 64 37.70 -15.58 -18.57
C ALA A 64 39.14 -15.26 -18.98
N ALA A 65 39.33 -14.71 -20.19
CA ALA A 65 40.65 -14.36 -20.69
C ALA A 65 41.32 -13.27 -19.84
N LEU A 66 40.58 -12.21 -19.47
CA LEU A 66 41.10 -11.16 -18.58
C LEU A 66 41.40 -11.68 -17.18
N ALA A 67 40.56 -12.57 -16.64
CA ALA A 67 40.81 -13.19 -15.34
C ALA A 67 42.06 -14.08 -15.33
N GLU A 68 42.31 -14.82 -16.41
CA GLU A 68 43.53 -15.61 -16.56
C GLU A 68 44.77 -14.70 -16.62
N ARG A 69 44.72 -13.62 -17.42
CA ARG A 69 45.88 -12.74 -17.61
C ARG A 69 46.16 -11.80 -16.44
N THR A 70 45.13 -11.33 -15.74
CA THR A 70 45.30 -10.34 -14.65
C THR A 70 45.15 -10.93 -13.25
N GLY A 71 44.46 -12.06 -13.11
CA GLY A 71 44.13 -12.60 -11.77
C GLY A 71 42.95 -11.92 -11.10
N VAL A 72 42.37 -10.88 -11.71
CA VAL A 72 41.10 -10.31 -11.29
C VAL A 72 40.00 -11.35 -11.50
N PRO A 73 39.15 -11.66 -10.50
CA PRO A 73 38.06 -12.62 -10.67
C PRO A 73 37.14 -12.24 -11.83
N ALA A 74 36.74 -13.22 -12.65
CA ALA A 74 35.87 -12.97 -13.81
C ALA A 74 34.54 -12.27 -13.42
N GLY A 75 34.00 -12.57 -12.24
CA GLY A 75 32.82 -11.88 -11.70
C GLY A 75 33.06 -10.39 -11.44
N GLN A 76 34.26 -10.02 -10.98
CA GLN A 76 34.63 -8.61 -10.79
C GLN A 76 34.82 -7.91 -12.14
N VAL A 77 35.43 -8.56 -13.14
CA VAL A 77 35.51 -8.01 -14.51
C VAL A 77 34.10 -7.83 -15.11
N ARG A 78 33.21 -8.81 -14.90
CA ARG A 78 31.81 -8.73 -15.35
C ARG A 78 31.05 -7.61 -14.65
N ALA A 79 31.34 -7.30 -13.39
CA ALA A 79 30.70 -6.19 -12.66
C ALA A 79 31.03 -4.80 -13.22
N MET A 80 32.00 -4.70 -14.14
CA MET A 80 32.39 -3.48 -14.85
C MET A 80 31.63 -3.27 -16.17
N THR A 81 30.58 -4.08 -16.41
CA THR A 81 29.72 -4.04 -17.60
C THR A 81 28.25 -4.04 -17.20
N LEU A 82 27.35 -3.61 -18.09
CA LEU A 82 25.91 -3.56 -17.81
C LEU A 82 25.31 -4.93 -17.44
N PRO A 83 25.65 -6.06 -18.10
CA PRO A 83 25.21 -7.39 -17.70
C PRO A 83 25.63 -7.77 -16.27
N GLY A 84 26.72 -7.18 -15.76
CA GLY A 84 27.17 -7.36 -14.39
C GLY A 84 26.20 -6.84 -13.33
N TRP A 85 25.27 -5.96 -13.70
CA TRP A 85 24.32 -5.34 -12.78
C TRP A 85 22.92 -5.97 -12.78
N VAL A 86 22.76 -7.08 -13.51
CA VAL A 86 21.58 -7.96 -13.42
C VAL A 86 21.69 -8.85 -12.16
N PRO A 87 20.62 -9.07 -11.36
CA PRO A 87 19.24 -8.63 -11.57
C PRO A 87 18.84 -7.35 -10.80
N TRP A 88 19.80 -6.63 -10.20
CA TRP A 88 19.48 -5.65 -9.17
C TRP A 88 19.31 -4.22 -9.71
N LEU A 89 20.08 -3.82 -10.73
CA LEU A 89 19.81 -2.60 -11.51
C LEU A 89 18.89 -2.88 -12.69
N PHE A 90 19.10 -3.99 -13.41
CA PHE A 90 18.25 -4.42 -14.52
C PHE A 90 17.64 -5.78 -14.21
N ASP A 91 16.35 -5.97 -14.47
CA ASP A 91 15.72 -7.30 -14.32
C ASP A 91 16.21 -8.29 -15.39
N ALA A 92 16.45 -7.76 -16.59
CA ALA A 92 17.02 -8.47 -17.73
C ALA A 92 17.84 -7.49 -18.58
N TYR A 93 18.92 -7.98 -19.19
CA TYR A 93 19.72 -7.24 -20.15
C TYR A 93 20.37 -8.19 -21.17
N PRO A 94 20.27 -7.92 -22.49
CA PRO A 94 19.41 -6.91 -23.10
C PRO A 94 17.92 -7.27 -22.92
N LEU A 95 17.06 -6.25 -22.82
CA LEU A 95 15.61 -6.44 -22.74
C LEU A 95 15.03 -6.69 -24.14
N PRO A 96 14.33 -7.81 -24.41
CA PRO A 96 13.67 -8.02 -25.69
C PRO A 96 12.57 -7.00 -25.94
N GLU A 97 12.46 -6.47 -27.16
CA GLU A 97 11.48 -5.41 -27.48
C GLU A 97 10.03 -5.82 -27.21
N ARG A 98 9.69 -7.09 -27.45
CA ARG A 98 8.35 -7.64 -27.18
C ARG A 98 7.96 -7.57 -25.70
N ASP A 99 8.93 -7.55 -24.79
CA ASP A 99 8.72 -7.57 -23.34
C ASP A 99 8.81 -6.14 -22.75
N ALA A 100 9.11 -5.13 -23.57
CA ALA A 100 9.42 -3.77 -23.13
C ALA A 100 8.27 -3.10 -22.38
N THR A 101 7.02 -3.25 -22.84
CA THR A 101 5.86 -2.63 -22.18
C THR A 101 5.63 -3.23 -20.79
N ASP A 102 5.58 -4.55 -20.67
CA ASP A 102 5.33 -5.22 -19.38
C ASP A 102 6.48 -4.99 -18.40
N ALA A 103 7.71 -5.03 -18.89
CA ALA A 103 8.89 -4.68 -18.09
C ALA A 103 8.88 -3.21 -17.65
N PHE A 104 8.38 -2.29 -18.49
CA PHE A 104 8.25 -0.87 -18.11
C PHE A 104 7.28 -0.72 -16.94
N TYR A 105 6.11 -1.34 -17.03
CA TYR A 105 5.15 -1.28 -15.93
C TYR A 105 5.65 -1.95 -14.67
N THR A 106 6.34 -3.09 -14.79
CA THR A 106 6.87 -3.81 -13.62
C THR A 106 8.02 -3.06 -12.95
N TYR A 107 8.91 -2.43 -13.73
CA TYR A 107 10.07 -1.74 -13.18
C TYR A 107 9.76 -0.31 -12.73
N VAL A 108 9.02 0.44 -13.55
CA VAL A 108 8.79 1.89 -13.36
C VAL A 108 7.51 2.19 -12.60
N ARG A 109 6.46 1.38 -12.77
CA ARG A 109 5.08 1.69 -12.32
C ARG A 109 4.39 0.63 -11.48
N GLN A 110 5.14 -0.39 -11.05
CA GLN A 110 4.63 -1.36 -10.07
C GLN A 110 4.35 -0.65 -8.74
N TYR A 111 5.13 0.37 -8.45
CA TYR A 111 5.02 1.21 -7.28
C TYR A 111 4.58 2.63 -7.67
N SER A 112 4.23 3.41 -6.66
CA SER A 112 4.06 4.86 -6.75
C SER A 112 4.81 5.53 -5.61
N VAL A 113 5.25 6.78 -5.79
CA VAL A 113 6.06 7.50 -4.80
C VAL A 113 5.35 8.77 -4.33
N LEU A 114 5.26 9.78 -5.21
CA LEU A 114 4.57 11.04 -5.00
C LEU A 114 3.06 10.89 -5.17
N LEU A 115 2.65 10.15 -6.19
CA LEU A 115 1.24 10.00 -6.59
C LEU A 115 0.54 8.88 -5.82
N ALA A 116 -0.79 9.00 -5.68
CA ALA A 116 -1.58 7.92 -5.13
C ALA A 116 -1.48 6.65 -6.01
N PRO A 117 -1.62 5.44 -5.43
CA PRO A 117 -1.56 4.21 -6.22
C PRO A 117 -2.55 4.25 -7.39
N GLN A 118 -2.10 3.84 -8.58
CA GLN A 118 -2.88 3.81 -9.83
C GLN A 118 -3.31 5.19 -10.38
N GLU A 119 -2.82 6.29 -9.82
CA GLU A 119 -3.12 7.64 -10.33
C GLU A 119 -2.38 7.95 -11.63
N ALA A 120 -1.16 7.43 -11.82
CA ALA A 120 -0.39 7.65 -13.03
C ALA A 120 -1.09 7.04 -14.26
N PRO A 121 -1.29 7.81 -15.35
CA PRO A 121 -2.04 7.36 -16.54
C PRO A 121 -1.26 6.28 -17.29
N ARG A 122 -1.90 5.24 -17.81
CA ARG A 122 -1.20 4.23 -18.62
C ARG A 122 -0.74 4.78 -19.98
N PHE A 123 0.50 4.49 -20.36
CA PHE A 123 1.06 4.74 -21.70
C PHE A 123 1.55 3.45 -22.36
N GLU A 124 1.46 3.39 -23.69
CA GLU A 124 2.12 2.34 -24.46
C GLU A 124 3.53 2.77 -24.87
N VAL A 125 4.50 1.90 -24.62
CA VAL A 125 5.85 2.01 -25.15
C VAL A 125 5.80 1.58 -26.62
N THR A 126 5.46 2.51 -27.50
CA THR A 126 5.38 2.27 -28.95
C THR A 126 6.77 2.34 -29.61
N SER A 127 6.88 1.97 -30.88
CA SER A 127 8.13 2.12 -31.67
C SER A 127 8.65 3.56 -31.70
N ARG A 128 7.76 4.56 -31.65
CA ARG A 128 8.11 5.99 -31.55
C ARG A 128 8.63 6.41 -30.16
N ARG A 129 8.43 5.56 -29.16
CA ARG A 129 8.84 5.75 -27.76
C ARG A 129 9.56 4.49 -27.27
N ARG A 130 10.40 3.92 -28.14
CA ARG A 130 11.10 2.66 -27.87
C ARG A 130 11.87 2.79 -26.57
N TRP A 131 11.63 1.88 -25.64
CA TRP A 131 12.32 1.82 -24.36
C TRP A 131 13.19 0.57 -24.35
N ARG A 132 14.51 0.75 -24.20
CA ARG A 132 15.50 -0.34 -24.22
C ARG A 132 15.59 -1.10 -22.89
N GLY A 133 14.87 -0.64 -21.87
CA GLY A 133 14.99 -1.11 -20.49
C GLY A 133 15.36 0.03 -19.56
N PRO A 134 15.33 -0.22 -18.24
CA PRO A 134 15.51 0.82 -17.24
C PRO A 134 16.93 1.36 -17.32
N TRP A 135 17.09 2.68 -17.24
CA TRP A 135 18.38 3.37 -17.24
C TRP A 135 19.24 3.22 -18.50
N ILE A 136 18.78 2.51 -19.54
CA ILE A 136 19.54 2.34 -20.77
C ILE A 136 19.18 3.48 -21.73
N PRO A 137 20.06 4.46 -21.94
CA PRO A 137 19.71 5.61 -22.75
C PRO A 137 19.54 5.23 -24.23
N GLN A 138 18.69 5.99 -24.93
CA GLN A 138 18.49 5.82 -26.37
C GLN A 138 19.76 6.15 -27.16
N HIS A 139 20.50 7.17 -26.70
CA HIS A 139 21.78 7.60 -27.25
C HIS A 139 22.88 7.43 -26.20
N PRO A 140 24.10 6.99 -26.57
CA PRO A 140 25.17 6.82 -25.60
C PRO A 140 25.46 8.12 -24.84
N LEU A 141 25.30 8.08 -23.51
CA LEU A 141 25.77 9.17 -22.66
C LEU A 141 27.26 8.97 -22.38
N ARG A 142 28.09 9.91 -22.82
CA ARG A 142 29.51 9.95 -22.45
C ARG A 142 29.75 11.20 -21.64
N ARG A 143 29.90 11.00 -20.34
CA ARG A 143 30.18 12.06 -19.38
C ARG A 143 31.36 11.66 -18.51
N SER A 144 32.10 12.65 -18.08
CA SER A 144 33.24 12.45 -17.19
C SER A 144 33.32 13.55 -16.15
N CYS A 145 33.96 13.25 -15.03
CA CYS A 145 34.38 14.28 -14.10
C CYS A 145 35.61 14.99 -14.70
N PRO A 146 35.59 16.32 -14.87
CA PRO A 146 36.72 17.08 -15.42
C PRO A 146 38.00 16.92 -14.58
N GLN A 147 37.86 16.82 -13.26
CA GLN A 147 38.99 16.65 -12.35
C GLN A 147 39.56 15.22 -12.41
N CYS A 148 38.71 14.18 -12.41
CA CYS A 148 39.18 12.80 -12.61
C CYS A 148 39.87 12.62 -13.96
N ALA A 149 39.34 13.25 -15.02
CA ALA A 149 39.87 13.14 -16.37
C ALA A 149 41.25 13.81 -16.51
N ALA A 150 41.50 14.90 -15.78
CA ALA A 150 42.79 15.59 -15.75
C ALA A 150 43.84 14.89 -14.86
N GLY A 151 43.45 13.89 -14.07
CA GLY A 151 44.34 13.16 -13.17
C GLY A 151 45.37 12.28 -13.90
N PRO A 152 46.42 11.80 -13.18
CA PRO A 152 47.50 11.01 -13.77
C PRO A 152 47.06 9.62 -14.28
N ALA A 153 45.97 9.09 -13.71
CA ALA A 153 45.38 7.81 -14.10
C ALA A 153 43.87 8.00 -14.30
N PRO A 154 43.44 8.57 -15.45
CA PRO A 154 42.04 8.89 -15.68
C PRO A 154 41.23 7.60 -15.70
N ALA A 155 40.34 7.46 -14.72
CA ALA A 155 39.38 6.39 -14.62
C ALA A 155 37.98 6.95 -14.83
N ARG A 156 37.12 6.20 -15.52
CA ARG A 156 35.71 6.54 -15.75
C ARG A 156 34.83 5.49 -15.11
N ALA A 157 33.87 5.94 -14.31
CA ALA A 157 32.87 5.05 -13.77
C ALA A 157 31.85 4.66 -14.84
N LEU A 158 31.43 3.39 -14.87
CA LEU A 158 30.37 2.90 -15.75
C LEU A 158 29.05 3.67 -15.53
N ILE A 159 28.79 4.09 -14.29
CA ILE A 159 27.56 4.80 -13.91
C ILE A 159 27.44 6.15 -14.61
N TRP A 160 28.56 6.76 -14.99
CA TRP A 160 28.56 8.05 -15.70
C TRP A 160 28.03 7.91 -17.14
N GLN A 161 27.91 6.69 -17.64
CA GLN A 161 27.30 6.39 -18.93
C GLN A 161 25.79 6.16 -18.85
N LEU A 162 25.21 6.13 -17.65
CA LEU A 162 23.78 5.97 -17.41
C LEU A 162 23.18 7.22 -16.77
N PRO A 163 21.91 7.54 -17.04
CA PRO A 163 21.21 8.68 -16.44
C PRO A 163 20.78 8.36 -14.99
N LEU A 164 21.73 7.94 -14.15
CA LEU A 164 21.52 7.56 -12.75
C LEU A 164 22.07 8.59 -11.76
N THR A 165 23.08 9.35 -12.20
CA THR A 165 23.80 10.32 -11.37
C THR A 165 24.08 11.59 -12.15
N VAL A 166 24.16 12.71 -11.43
CA VAL A 166 24.54 14.01 -12.01
C VAL A 166 26.02 14.33 -11.78
N SER A 167 26.63 13.73 -10.75
CA SER A 167 27.87 14.23 -10.18
C SER A 167 28.96 13.19 -9.93
N CYS A 168 30.17 13.71 -9.73
CA CYS A 168 31.26 12.99 -9.10
C CYS A 168 31.27 13.31 -7.60
N LEU A 169 31.04 12.31 -6.74
CA LEU A 169 31.02 12.51 -5.29
C LEU A 169 32.40 12.74 -4.66
N GLU A 170 33.48 12.33 -5.34
CA GLU A 170 34.84 12.55 -4.89
C GLU A 170 35.24 14.03 -5.01
N HIS A 171 34.95 14.63 -6.18
CA HIS A 171 35.27 16.02 -6.48
C HIS A 171 34.09 16.99 -6.26
N ARG A 172 32.92 16.46 -5.91
CA ARG A 172 31.64 17.18 -5.71
C ARG A 172 31.31 18.16 -6.83
N CYS A 173 31.56 17.73 -8.08
CA CYS A 173 31.29 18.52 -9.27
C CYS A 173 30.36 17.78 -10.24
N ARG A 174 29.66 18.54 -11.07
CA ARG A 174 28.81 18.05 -12.15
C ARG A 174 29.64 17.20 -13.13
N LEU A 175 29.04 16.12 -13.61
CA LEU A 175 29.60 15.32 -14.70
C LEU A 175 29.37 16.08 -16.02
N THR A 176 30.44 16.25 -16.77
CA THR A 176 30.44 17.02 -18.01
C THR A 176 30.31 16.06 -19.19
N PRO A 177 29.35 16.28 -20.10
CA PRO A 177 29.35 15.61 -21.40
C PRO A 177 30.67 15.81 -22.14
N ASP A 178 31.16 14.76 -22.78
CA ASP A 178 32.40 14.85 -23.57
C ASP A 178 32.27 15.89 -24.70
N THR A 179 31.05 16.14 -25.21
CA THR A 179 30.76 17.18 -26.21
C THR A 179 30.97 18.60 -25.69
N GLU A 180 30.56 18.89 -24.45
CA GLU A 180 30.81 20.19 -23.80
C GLU A 180 32.31 20.38 -23.56
N THR A 181 32.99 19.32 -23.12
CA THR A 181 34.45 19.34 -22.87
C THR A 181 35.22 19.59 -24.17
N PHE A 182 34.87 18.86 -25.24
CA PHE A 182 35.46 19.03 -26.57
C PHE A 182 35.23 20.43 -27.14
N ALA A 183 34.03 20.99 -26.98
CA ALA A 183 33.73 22.34 -27.43
C ALA A 183 34.56 23.40 -26.69
N ALA A 184 34.76 23.24 -25.37
CA ALA A 184 35.60 24.13 -24.57
C ALA A 184 37.08 24.06 -24.99
N GLU A 185 37.59 22.86 -25.25
CA GLU A 185 38.97 22.63 -25.72
C GLU A 185 39.21 23.29 -27.09
N VAL A 186 38.30 23.09 -28.04
CA VAL A 186 38.37 23.73 -29.37
C VAL A 186 38.31 25.26 -29.27
N ALA A 187 37.55 25.79 -28.31
CA ALA A 187 37.45 27.22 -28.04
C ALA A 187 38.64 27.79 -27.23
N GLY A 188 39.56 26.95 -26.75
CA GLY A 188 40.68 27.36 -25.90
C GLY A 188 40.25 27.93 -24.54
N LEU A 189 39.06 27.58 -24.07
CA LEU A 189 38.52 28.06 -22.81
C LEU A 189 38.93 27.11 -21.67
N PRO A 190 39.37 27.64 -20.51
CA PRO A 190 39.59 26.80 -19.34
C PRO A 190 38.27 26.18 -18.91
N TYR A 191 38.25 24.87 -18.69
CA TYR A 191 37.09 24.20 -18.15
C TYR A 191 37.07 24.33 -16.62
N GLU A 192 36.13 25.10 -16.09
CA GLU A 192 35.92 25.22 -14.64
C GLU A 192 34.89 24.18 -14.14
N PRO A 193 35.26 23.33 -13.16
CA PRO A 193 34.33 22.36 -12.58
C PRO A 193 33.13 23.04 -11.91
N VAL A 194 31.92 22.71 -12.37
CA VAL A 194 30.68 23.24 -11.79
C VAL A 194 30.36 22.47 -10.49
N PRO A 195 30.27 23.12 -9.33
CA PRO A 195 29.92 22.45 -8.07
C PRO A 195 28.45 21.99 -8.08
N ILE A 196 28.16 20.94 -7.31
CA ILE A 196 26.78 20.45 -7.12
C ILE A 196 26.21 20.89 -5.78
N GLY A 197 24.88 21.02 -5.72
CA GLY A 197 24.16 21.24 -4.47
C GLY A 197 24.01 19.98 -3.63
N ASP A 198 23.74 20.17 -2.33
CA ASP A 198 23.58 19.08 -1.36
C ASP A 198 22.45 18.08 -1.66
N PRO A 199 21.27 18.49 -2.19
CA PRO A 199 20.24 17.52 -2.57
C PRO A 199 20.75 16.51 -3.60
N VAL A 200 21.44 17.00 -4.64
CA VAL A 200 22.00 16.16 -5.71
C VAL A 200 23.10 15.27 -5.17
N ALA A 201 24.01 15.81 -4.34
CA ALA A 201 25.06 15.03 -3.70
C ALA A 201 24.49 13.88 -2.83
N THR A 202 23.37 14.13 -2.15
CA THR A 202 22.68 13.13 -1.33
C THR A 202 22.07 12.01 -2.18
N LEU A 203 21.34 12.37 -3.24
CA LEU A 203 20.76 11.41 -4.18
C LEU A 203 21.84 10.55 -4.85
N ASP A 204 22.89 11.19 -5.36
CA ASP A 204 24.01 10.49 -5.99
C ASP A 204 24.75 9.61 -4.97
N GLY A 205 24.82 10.04 -3.70
CA GLY A 205 25.32 9.27 -2.56
C GLY A 205 24.56 7.96 -2.37
N TYR A 206 23.23 8.04 -2.30
CA TYR A 206 22.37 6.85 -2.23
C TYR A 206 22.53 5.93 -3.44
N THR A 207 22.59 6.50 -4.64
CA THR A 207 22.83 5.73 -5.87
C THR A 207 24.18 5.03 -5.86
N ARG A 208 25.25 5.69 -5.41
CA ARG A 208 26.56 5.05 -5.24
C ARG A 208 26.49 3.93 -4.21
N GLN A 209 25.88 4.17 -3.05
CA GLN A 209 25.74 3.18 -1.99
C GLN A 209 25.00 1.93 -2.50
N ALA A 210 23.92 2.12 -3.25
CA ALA A 210 23.17 1.02 -3.87
C ALA A 210 24.05 0.13 -4.74
N LEU A 211 24.96 0.74 -5.52
CA LEU A 211 25.84 0.00 -6.44
C LEU A 211 27.04 -0.66 -5.75
N THR A 212 27.56 -0.06 -4.67
CA THR A 212 28.77 -0.56 -3.99
C THR A 212 28.48 -1.49 -2.82
N GLU A 213 27.37 -1.28 -2.12
CA GLU A 213 27.01 -1.97 -0.88
C GLU A 213 25.76 -2.85 -1.03
N ALA A 214 25.09 -2.82 -2.19
CA ALA A 214 23.81 -3.49 -2.44
C ALA A 214 22.65 -3.06 -1.52
N THR A 215 22.86 -2.05 -0.68
CA THR A 215 21.88 -1.47 0.22
C THR A 215 22.00 0.05 0.28
N VAL A 216 20.92 0.73 0.65
CA VAL A 216 20.86 2.19 0.82
C VAL A 216 20.33 2.53 2.20
N ALA A 217 21.08 3.35 2.94
CA ALA A 217 20.65 3.88 4.23
C ALA A 217 19.79 5.14 4.02
N LEU A 218 18.48 4.95 4.01
CA LEU A 218 17.50 6.04 3.98
C LEU A 218 17.19 6.52 5.41
N PRO A 219 16.53 7.67 5.60
CA PRO A 219 16.14 8.14 6.93
C PRO A 219 15.36 7.08 7.74
N GLY A 220 15.97 6.61 8.83
CA GLY A 220 15.40 5.63 9.76
C GLY A 220 15.28 4.19 9.25
N ARG A 221 15.86 3.85 8.09
CA ARG A 221 15.78 2.48 7.54
C ARG A 221 16.84 2.18 6.47
N THR A 222 17.12 0.90 6.27
CA THR A 222 17.94 0.43 5.15
C THR A 222 17.07 -0.30 4.13
N VAL A 223 17.27 -0.02 2.84
CA VAL A 223 16.57 -0.70 1.74
C VAL A 223 17.55 -1.40 0.81
N HIS A 224 17.10 -2.45 0.13
CA HIS A 224 17.90 -3.13 -0.90
C HIS A 224 18.08 -2.23 -2.14
N ALA A 225 19.22 -2.34 -2.84
CA ALA A 225 19.54 -1.55 -4.03
C ALA A 225 18.44 -1.59 -5.09
N GLY A 226 17.85 -2.76 -5.36
CA GLY A 226 16.76 -2.90 -6.32
C GLY A 226 15.47 -2.15 -5.95
N VAL A 227 15.24 -1.88 -4.66
CA VAL A 227 14.12 -1.03 -4.19
C VAL A 227 14.46 0.44 -4.43
N TRP A 228 15.70 0.85 -4.14
CA TRP A 228 16.17 2.21 -4.42
C TRP A 228 16.03 2.59 -5.89
N PHE A 229 16.49 1.74 -6.82
CA PHE A 229 16.38 2.05 -8.25
C PHE A 229 14.94 2.12 -8.73
N ARG A 230 14.05 1.25 -8.25
CA ARG A 230 12.62 1.32 -8.60
C ARG A 230 11.96 2.57 -8.04
N LEU A 231 12.30 2.95 -6.80
CA LEU A 231 11.84 4.20 -6.18
C LEU A 231 12.31 5.39 -7.01
N LEU A 232 13.60 5.50 -7.32
CA LEU A 232 14.15 6.62 -8.08
C LEU A 232 13.55 6.68 -9.48
N ARG A 233 13.41 5.53 -10.16
CA ARG A 233 12.84 5.50 -11.50
C ARG A 233 11.37 5.90 -11.51
N CYS A 234 10.60 5.42 -10.54
CA CYS A 234 9.19 5.79 -10.35
C CYS A 234 9.06 7.30 -10.09
N LEU A 235 9.88 7.84 -9.19
CA LEU A 235 9.93 9.26 -8.88
C LEU A 235 10.18 10.12 -10.12
N LEU A 236 11.16 9.75 -10.95
CA LEU A 236 11.47 10.44 -12.21
C LEU A 236 10.31 10.36 -13.22
N ASP A 237 9.62 9.22 -13.27
CA ASP A 237 8.45 9.06 -14.13
C ASP A 237 7.31 9.97 -13.71
N GLU A 238 6.97 9.98 -12.41
CA GLU A 238 5.88 10.79 -11.86
C GLU A 238 6.15 12.29 -12.01
N LEU A 239 7.39 12.74 -11.80
CA LEU A 239 7.81 14.14 -12.01
C LEU A 239 7.68 14.60 -13.48
N SER A 240 7.69 13.67 -14.43
CA SER A 240 7.58 13.96 -15.87
C SER A 240 6.14 14.01 -16.39
N LEU A 241 5.14 13.67 -15.55
CA LEU A 241 3.74 13.62 -15.94
C LEU A 241 3.12 15.02 -16.07
N ALA A 242 2.15 15.15 -16.97
CA ALA A 242 1.40 16.40 -17.14
C ALA A 242 0.42 16.59 -15.98
N GLY A 243 0.33 17.80 -15.42
CA GLY A 243 -0.61 18.11 -14.33
C GLY A 243 -2.07 17.75 -14.67
N SER A 244 -2.46 17.89 -15.94
CA SER A 244 -3.79 17.51 -16.45
C SER A 244 -4.10 16.01 -16.39
N THR A 245 -3.10 15.16 -16.14
CA THR A 245 -3.25 13.70 -16.08
C THR A 245 -3.33 13.14 -14.67
N VAL A 246 -3.24 14.00 -13.66
CA VAL A 246 -3.26 13.62 -12.23
C VAL A 246 -4.33 14.41 -11.48
N THR A 247 -4.59 14.05 -10.22
CA THR A 247 -5.50 14.81 -9.36
C THR A 247 -4.94 16.19 -9.05
N ARG A 248 -5.83 17.16 -8.75
CA ARG A 248 -5.42 18.53 -8.39
C ARG A 248 -4.43 18.57 -7.23
N SER A 249 -4.59 17.72 -6.22
CA SER A 249 -3.67 17.67 -5.09
C SER A 249 -2.29 17.13 -5.47
N SER A 250 -2.22 16.13 -6.35
CA SER A 250 -0.94 15.66 -6.91
C SER A 250 -0.29 16.72 -7.78
N GLN A 251 -1.06 17.42 -8.62
CA GLN A 251 -0.55 18.52 -9.43
C GLN A 251 0.10 19.60 -8.56
N GLN A 252 -0.57 20.04 -7.49
CA GLN A 252 -0.02 21.03 -6.56
C GLN A 252 1.27 20.54 -5.88
N LEU A 253 1.33 19.27 -5.50
CA LEU A 253 2.54 18.67 -4.92
C LEU A 253 3.70 18.68 -5.94
N LEU A 254 3.44 18.32 -7.20
CA LEU A 254 4.45 18.35 -8.26
C LEU A 254 4.92 19.78 -8.54
N GLU A 255 4.00 20.75 -8.63
CA GLU A 255 4.30 22.17 -8.79
C GLU A 255 5.19 22.69 -7.65
N GLN A 256 4.88 22.34 -6.40
CA GLN A 256 5.69 22.70 -5.24
C GLN A 256 7.14 22.18 -5.32
N ILE A 257 7.36 20.99 -5.88
CA ILE A 257 8.71 20.44 -6.08
C ILE A 257 9.45 21.23 -7.16
N TRP A 258 8.81 21.51 -8.30
CA TRP A 258 9.41 22.26 -9.40
C TRP A 258 9.70 23.72 -9.03
N ASP A 259 8.82 24.36 -8.24
CA ASP A 259 9.05 25.69 -7.70
C ASP A 259 10.30 25.71 -6.79
N ALA A 260 10.49 24.67 -5.98
CA ALA A 260 11.65 24.55 -5.10
C ALA A 260 12.98 24.33 -5.87
N THR A 261 12.94 23.79 -7.09
CA THR A 261 14.14 23.68 -7.95
C THR A 261 14.41 24.96 -8.74
N GLY A 262 13.42 25.82 -8.94
CA GLY A 262 13.51 26.98 -9.85
C GLY A 262 13.55 26.60 -11.34
N GLU A 263 13.18 25.35 -11.67
CA GLU A 263 13.18 24.83 -13.04
C GLU A 263 11.75 24.79 -13.58
N PRO A 264 11.54 24.85 -14.91
CA PRO A 264 10.20 24.75 -15.46
C PRO A 264 9.59 23.39 -15.11
N VAL A 265 8.28 23.39 -14.84
CA VAL A 265 7.51 22.18 -14.56
C VAL A 265 7.79 21.10 -15.61
N ARG A 266 8.00 19.86 -15.14
CA ARG A 266 8.39 18.69 -15.95
C ARG A 266 9.69 18.90 -16.73
N ALA A 267 10.61 19.71 -16.21
CA ALA A 267 11.82 20.14 -16.91
C ALA A 267 11.55 20.78 -18.29
N GLY A 268 10.36 21.33 -18.51
CA GLY A 268 9.95 21.93 -19.79
C GLY A 268 9.49 20.92 -20.85
N LEU A 269 9.22 19.67 -20.48
CA LEU A 269 8.77 18.63 -21.41
C LEU A 269 7.40 18.93 -22.04
N PRO A 270 7.31 19.05 -23.38
CA PRO A 270 6.02 19.24 -24.03
C PRO A 270 5.19 17.95 -24.04
N VAL A 271 5.84 16.81 -24.28
CA VAL A 271 5.21 15.50 -24.42
C VAL A 271 5.95 14.52 -23.53
N TRP A 272 5.19 13.69 -22.80
CA TRP A 272 5.79 12.62 -21.99
C TRP A 272 6.56 11.64 -22.88
N GLN A 273 7.71 11.16 -22.43
CA GLN A 273 8.50 10.09 -23.03
C GLN A 273 9.19 9.31 -21.89
N PRO A 274 9.64 8.06 -22.12
CA PRO A 274 10.50 7.39 -21.16
C PRO A 274 11.71 8.26 -20.82
N TYR A 275 12.05 8.35 -19.54
CA TYR A 275 13.16 9.16 -19.02
C TYR A 275 14.48 8.90 -19.76
N GLU A 276 14.72 7.63 -20.11
CA GLU A 276 15.90 7.16 -20.83
C GLU A 276 16.02 7.71 -22.26
N ASN A 277 14.91 8.19 -22.84
CA ASN A 277 14.87 8.77 -24.18
C ASN A 277 15.03 10.29 -24.16
N LEU A 278 15.06 10.90 -22.98
CA LEU A 278 15.24 12.34 -22.84
C LEU A 278 16.70 12.73 -23.04
N GLU A 279 16.93 13.93 -23.58
CA GLU A 279 18.27 14.49 -23.68
C GLU A 279 18.86 14.81 -22.30
N TRP A 280 20.19 14.77 -22.19
CA TRP A 280 20.91 14.92 -20.92
C TRP A 280 20.48 16.15 -20.09
N PRO A 281 20.34 17.37 -20.64
CA PRO A 281 19.92 18.53 -19.85
C PRO A 281 18.56 18.34 -19.18
N THR A 282 17.63 17.63 -19.83
CA THR A 282 16.31 17.33 -19.25
C THR A 282 16.41 16.22 -18.20
N GLN A 283 17.23 15.20 -18.45
CA GLN A 283 17.50 14.13 -17.49
C GLN A 283 18.12 14.66 -16.20
N GLU A 284 19.05 15.61 -16.32
CA GLU A 284 19.70 16.30 -15.21
C GLU A 284 18.68 17.09 -14.38
N LYS A 285 17.82 17.90 -15.01
CA LYS A 285 16.76 18.64 -14.31
C LYS A 285 15.80 17.73 -13.55
N LEU A 286 15.43 16.59 -14.13
CA LEU A 286 14.58 15.59 -13.47
C LEU A 286 15.29 14.93 -12.27
N LEU A 287 16.59 14.63 -12.37
CA LEU A 287 17.38 14.13 -11.23
C LEU A 287 17.48 15.18 -10.12
N THR A 288 17.66 16.46 -10.47
CA THR A 288 17.64 17.57 -9.52
C THR A 288 16.28 17.70 -8.85
N ALA A 289 15.17 17.59 -9.58
CA ALA A 289 13.83 17.60 -9.01
C ALA A 289 13.56 16.38 -8.12
N ALA A 290 14.04 15.19 -8.51
CA ALA A 290 13.99 14.00 -7.67
C ALA A 290 14.76 14.20 -6.37
N ALA A 291 15.99 14.72 -6.44
CA ALA A 291 16.80 15.06 -5.27
C ALA A 291 16.10 16.04 -4.33
N THR A 292 15.51 17.11 -4.87
CA THR A 292 14.73 18.08 -4.10
C THR A 292 13.50 17.45 -3.47
N ALA A 293 12.79 16.57 -4.18
CA ALA A 293 11.64 15.84 -3.64
C ALA A 293 12.02 14.97 -2.42
N LEU A 294 13.19 14.32 -2.46
CA LEU A 294 13.70 13.54 -1.31
C LEU A 294 13.90 14.44 -0.08
N VAL A 295 14.53 15.61 -0.26
CA VAL A 295 14.76 16.56 0.84
C VAL A 295 13.44 17.11 1.39
N LEU A 296 12.53 17.57 0.51
CA LEU A 296 11.23 18.09 0.92
C LEU A 296 10.39 17.03 1.65
N ALA A 297 10.45 15.77 1.23
CA ALA A 297 9.74 14.68 1.89
C ALA A 297 10.38 14.31 3.23
N ALA A 298 11.72 14.27 3.32
CA ALA A 298 12.43 14.03 4.57
C ALA A 298 12.10 15.10 5.62
N ASP A 299 12.05 16.37 5.19
CA ASP A 299 11.67 17.53 6.01
C ASP A 299 10.15 17.65 6.25
N ARG A 300 9.34 16.73 5.69
CA ARG A 300 7.87 16.73 5.76
C ARG A 300 7.20 18.00 5.23
N ARG A 301 7.86 18.68 4.29
CA ARG A 301 7.34 19.86 3.55
C ARG A 301 6.39 19.48 2.41
N ILE A 302 6.50 18.25 1.94
CA ILE A 302 5.53 17.60 1.05
C ILE A 302 5.03 16.31 1.70
N GLN A 303 3.85 15.85 1.26
CA GLN A 303 3.27 14.59 1.70
C GLN A 303 3.03 13.67 0.50
N PRO A 304 4.04 12.87 0.12
CA PRO A 304 3.92 11.86 -0.93
C PRO A 304 2.83 10.84 -0.57
N ARG A 305 2.08 10.35 -1.57
CA ARG A 305 0.90 9.48 -1.36
C ARG A 305 1.06 8.07 -1.92
N GLY A 306 2.21 7.76 -2.49
CA GLY A 306 2.44 6.48 -3.14
C GLY A 306 2.76 5.32 -2.22
N THR A 307 2.80 4.12 -2.79
CA THR A 307 3.11 2.89 -2.04
C THR A 307 4.51 2.89 -1.42
N LEU A 308 5.46 3.60 -2.03
CA LEU A 308 6.83 3.79 -1.51
C LEU A 308 7.04 5.14 -0.83
N ALA A 309 6.00 5.97 -0.68
CA ALA A 309 6.07 7.28 -0.01
C ALA A 309 6.72 7.20 1.37
N GLY A 310 6.36 6.16 2.13
CA GLY A 310 6.86 5.94 3.47
C GLY A 310 8.38 5.80 3.54
N LEU A 311 9.09 5.48 2.45
CA LEU A 311 10.54 5.36 2.41
C LEU A 311 11.27 6.72 2.39
N LEU A 312 10.57 7.81 2.04
CA LEU A 312 11.18 9.13 1.87
C LEU A 312 11.36 9.90 3.19
N SER A 313 10.70 9.47 4.25
CA SER A 313 10.75 10.11 5.56
C SER A 313 11.04 9.09 6.64
N GLU A 314 11.63 9.57 7.75
CA GLU A 314 11.80 8.73 8.93
C GLU A 314 10.42 8.24 9.43
N PRO A 315 10.27 6.92 9.70
CA PRO A 315 9.01 6.41 10.21
C PRO A 315 8.68 7.11 11.54
N ARG A 316 7.42 7.49 11.72
CA ARG A 316 6.98 7.95 13.04
C ARG A 316 7.10 6.77 14.00
N SER A 317 7.65 7.01 15.19
CA SER A 317 7.58 6.05 16.29
C SER A 317 6.11 5.77 16.56
N MET A 318 5.62 4.64 16.06
CA MET A 318 4.32 4.14 16.48
C MET A 318 4.51 3.49 17.84
N PRO A 319 3.65 3.75 18.83
CA PRO A 319 3.63 2.95 20.04
C PRO A 319 3.48 1.50 19.60
N VAL A 320 4.51 0.69 19.86
CA VAL A 320 4.37 -0.75 19.72
C VAL A 320 3.35 -1.14 20.77
N TYR A 321 2.32 -1.86 20.35
CA TYR A 321 1.35 -2.39 21.27
C TYR A 321 2.08 -3.19 22.36
N ASP A 322 1.95 -2.74 23.62
CA ASP A 322 2.72 -3.25 24.78
C ASP A 322 2.34 -4.70 25.17
N GLY A 323 1.55 -5.38 24.34
CA GLY A 323 0.88 -6.63 24.66
C GLY A 323 -0.41 -6.38 25.45
N ASP A 324 -1.36 -7.30 25.35
CA ASP A 324 -2.47 -7.34 26.30
C ASP A 324 -1.88 -7.57 27.70
N SER A 325 -2.36 -6.81 28.67
CA SER A 325 -2.10 -7.14 30.07
C SER A 325 -2.53 -8.59 30.31
N PRO A 326 -1.68 -9.44 30.92
CA PRO A 326 -2.07 -10.81 31.27
C PRO A 326 -3.20 -10.86 32.30
N TRP A 327 -3.57 -9.71 32.86
CA TRP A 327 -4.66 -9.56 33.79
C TRP A 327 -5.92 -9.13 33.04
N PRO A 328 -7.00 -9.94 33.07
CA PRO A 328 -8.26 -9.52 32.48
C PRO A 328 -8.68 -8.19 33.12
N PRO A 329 -9.11 -7.20 32.32
CA PRO A 329 -9.57 -5.93 32.85
C PRO A 329 -10.72 -6.17 33.83
N ALA A 330 -10.76 -5.39 34.91
CA ALA A 330 -11.86 -5.46 35.85
C ALA A 330 -13.18 -5.23 35.08
N PRO A 331 -14.20 -6.09 35.29
CA PRO A 331 -15.45 -5.95 34.56
C PRO A 331 -16.02 -4.57 34.82
N THR A 332 -16.36 -3.89 33.72
CA THR A 332 -16.99 -2.57 33.75
C THR A 332 -18.27 -2.62 34.57
N PRO A 333 -18.75 -1.48 35.11
CA PRO A 333 -20.01 -1.44 35.84
C PRO A 333 -21.19 -2.03 35.02
N ALA A 334 -21.19 -1.83 33.70
CA ALA A 334 -22.20 -2.38 32.79
C ALA A 334 -22.11 -3.91 32.69
N GLU A 335 -20.91 -4.47 32.55
CA GLU A 335 -20.70 -5.93 32.51
C GLU A 335 -21.06 -6.59 33.84
N ARG A 336 -20.79 -5.92 34.97
CA ARG A 336 -21.17 -6.40 36.30
C ARG A 336 -22.68 -6.41 36.49
N ALA A 337 -23.35 -5.32 36.13
CA ALA A 337 -24.81 -5.22 36.16
C ALA A 337 -25.47 -6.26 35.24
N GLY A 338 -24.90 -6.50 34.06
CA GLY A 338 -25.38 -7.55 33.15
C GLY A 338 -25.25 -8.95 33.74
N ARG A 339 -24.14 -9.27 34.41
CA ARG A 339 -23.96 -10.56 35.10
C ARG A 339 -24.92 -10.72 36.28
N GLU A 340 -25.12 -9.67 37.06
CA GLU A 340 -26.08 -9.66 38.19
C GLU A 340 -27.52 -9.86 37.69
N LEU A 341 -27.90 -9.21 36.58
CA LEU A 341 -29.21 -9.38 35.96
C LEU A 341 -29.43 -10.82 35.48
N VAL A 342 -28.45 -11.41 34.79
CA VAL A 342 -28.52 -12.81 34.33
C VAL A 342 -28.62 -13.77 35.52
N GLN A 343 -27.87 -13.53 36.59
CA GLN A 343 -27.96 -14.33 37.82
C GLN A 343 -29.33 -14.20 38.49
N ALA A 344 -29.88 -12.99 38.58
CA ALA A 344 -31.20 -12.74 39.15
C ALA A 344 -32.30 -13.42 38.32
N MET A 345 -32.23 -13.35 36.99
CA MET A 345 -33.16 -14.04 36.09
C MET A 345 -33.06 -15.56 36.25
N ASN A 346 -31.86 -16.13 36.25
CA ASN A 346 -31.65 -17.57 36.45
C ASN A 346 -32.17 -18.05 37.82
N ALA A 347 -31.98 -17.25 38.87
CA ALA A 347 -32.52 -17.53 40.20
C ALA A 347 -34.06 -17.50 40.19
N TRP A 348 -34.67 -16.57 39.47
CA TRP A 348 -36.13 -16.51 39.31
C TRP A 348 -36.65 -17.73 38.55
N TYR A 349 -36.01 -18.15 37.46
CA TYR A 349 -36.37 -19.39 36.73
C TYR A 349 -36.23 -20.63 37.62
N ALA A 350 -35.14 -20.74 38.38
CA ALA A 350 -34.94 -21.85 39.31
C ALA A 350 -36.05 -21.91 40.37
N ARG A 351 -36.47 -20.75 40.90
CA ARG A 351 -37.58 -20.66 41.85
C ARG A 351 -38.94 -20.99 41.21
N ALA A 352 -39.22 -20.48 40.01
CA ALA A 352 -40.46 -20.73 39.29
C ALA A 352 -40.69 -22.22 38.98
N ARG A 353 -39.62 -23.03 38.86
CA ARG A 353 -39.74 -24.49 38.68
C ARG A 353 -40.29 -25.23 39.90
N VAL A 354 -40.20 -24.65 41.10
CA VAL A 354 -40.61 -25.29 42.37
C VAL A 354 -41.70 -24.55 43.13
N ASP A 355 -41.94 -23.28 42.81
CA ASP A 355 -42.88 -22.37 43.49
C ASP A 355 -43.90 -21.82 42.50
N ALA A 356 -45.18 -22.12 42.74
CA ALA A 356 -46.28 -21.73 41.87
C ALA A 356 -46.47 -20.20 41.79
N ASP A 357 -46.23 -19.47 42.88
CA ASP A 357 -46.44 -18.02 42.91
C ASP A 357 -45.34 -17.28 42.17
N ALA A 358 -44.10 -17.80 42.23
CA ALA A 358 -42.99 -17.29 41.45
C ALA A 358 -43.17 -17.50 39.94
N ALA A 359 -43.72 -18.65 39.53
CA ALA A 359 -44.06 -18.95 38.14
C ALA A 359 -45.15 -18.02 37.60
N ARG A 360 -46.23 -17.81 38.38
CA ARG A 360 -47.31 -16.89 38.00
C ARG A 360 -46.84 -15.43 37.95
N ALA A 361 -45.99 -15.01 38.89
CA ALA A 361 -45.42 -13.67 38.88
C ALA A 361 -44.55 -13.44 37.64
N MET A 362 -43.78 -14.45 37.21
CA MET A 362 -42.97 -14.39 36.01
C MET A 362 -43.83 -14.24 34.75
N LEU A 363 -44.90 -15.04 34.64
CA LEU A 363 -45.81 -14.94 33.50
C LEU A 363 -46.52 -13.59 33.46
N ARG A 364 -47.01 -13.09 34.61
CA ARG A 364 -47.61 -11.74 34.72
C ARG A 364 -46.65 -10.64 34.28
N TRP A 365 -45.37 -10.76 34.61
CA TRP A 365 -44.36 -9.78 34.20
C TRP A 365 -44.12 -9.81 32.69
N LEU A 366 -44.04 -11.01 32.09
CA LEU A 366 -43.85 -11.17 30.65
C LEU A 366 -45.05 -10.68 29.83
N THR A 367 -46.26 -10.77 30.39
CA THR A 367 -47.51 -10.33 29.75
C THR A 367 -47.95 -8.93 30.17
N ALA A 368 -47.16 -8.22 30.98
CA ALA A 368 -47.58 -6.94 31.58
C ALA A 368 -47.85 -5.82 30.56
N LEU A 369 -47.24 -5.90 29.37
CA LEU A 369 -47.39 -4.91 28.30
C LEU A 369 -48.35 -5.35 27.19
N ASN A 370 -48.78 -6.61 27.19
CA ASN A 370 -49.71 -7.17 26.22
C ASN A 370 -50.50 -8.30 26.89
N THR A 371 -51.74 -7.99 27.25
CA THR A 371 -52.64 -8.87 28.01
C THR A 371 -53.50 -9.78 27.13
N THR A 372 -53.27 -9.79 25.81
CA THR A 372 -54.08 -10.62 24.91
C THR A 372 -53.94 -12.11 25.24
N PRO A 373 -55.04 -12.89 25.19
CA PRO A 373 -55.01 -14.31 25.54
C PRO A 373 -53.99 -15.11 24.71
N ALA A 374 -53.88 -14.81 23.41
CA ALA A 374 -52.93 -15.46 22.52
C ALA A 374 -51.46 -15.21 22.93
N HIS A 375 -51.15 -14.00 23.40
CA HIS A 375 -49.80 -13.64 23.85
C HIS A 375 -49.46 -14.28 25.21
N ALA A 376 -50.43 -14.32 26.12
CA ALA A 376 -50.28 -15.01 27.40
C ALA A 376 -50.08 -16.52 27.24
N ILE A 377 -50.82 -17.16 26.33
CA ILE A 377 -50.66 -18.58 26.00
C ILE A 377 -49.29 -18.85 25.37
N ALA A 378 -48.84 -18.00 24.43
CA ALA A 378 -47.52 -18.16 23.81
C ALA A 378 -46.38 -18.08 24.84
N HIS A 379 -46.41 -17.10 25.76
CA HIS A 379 -45.40 -16.98 26.81
C HIS A 379 -45.49 -18.09 27.85
N ARG A 380 -46.71 -18.57 28.17
CA ARG A 380 -46.90 -19.75 29.03
C ARG A 380 -46.23 -20.99 28.43
N ASP A 381 -46.45 -21.27 27.15
CA ASP A 381 -45.92 -22.47 26.51
C ASP A 381 -44.38 -22.44 26.44
N VAL A 382 -43.79 -21.25 26.27
CA VAL A 382 -42.34 -21.05 26.39
C VAL A 382 -41.85 -21.36 27.81
N LEU A 383 -42.52 -20.86 28.86
CA LEU A 383 -42.16 -21.15 30.24
C LEU A 383 -42.26 -22.66 30.57
N ILE A 384 -43.27 -23.34 30.02
CA ILE A 384 -43.40 -24.80 30.14
C ILE A 384 -42.24 -25.51 29.44
N GLY A 385 -41.86 -25.05 28.23
CA GLY A 385 -40.68 -25.54 27.50
C GLY A 385 -39.37 -25.38 28.28
N GLU A 386 -39.25 -24.31 29.07
CA GLU A 386 -38.11 -24.04 29.97
C GLU A 386 -38.15 -24.84 31.30
N GLY A 387 -39.09 -25.79 31.41
CA GLY A 387 -39.18 -26.75 32.51
C GLY A 387 -40.00 -26.28 33.71
N ILE A 388 -40.78 -25.20 33.58
CA ILE A 388 -41.74 -24.80 34.63
C ILE A 388 -42.97 -25.72 34.55
N PRO A 389 -43.40 -26.35 35.67
CA PRO A 389 -44.53 -27.26 35.65
C PRO A 389 -45.83 -26.61 35.16
N ALA A 390 -46.48 -27.20 34.15
CA ALA A 390 -47.75 -26.71 33.60
C ALA A 390 -48.85 -26.52 34.67
N ARG A 391 -48.84 -27.33 35.74
CA ARG A 391 -49.75 -27.20 36.90
C ARG A 391 -49.63 -25.87 37.66
N PHE A 392 -48.51 -25.17 37.53
CA PHE A 392 -48.30 -23.86 38.16
C PHE A 392 -48.83 -22.71 37.30
N LEU A 393 -48.96 -22.94 36.00
CA LEU A 393 -49.39 -21.99 34.97
C LEU A 393 -50.72 -22.45 34.34
N ARG A 394 -51.69 -22.89 35.14
CA ARG A 394 -52.98 -23.34 34.59
C ARG A 394 -53.77 -22.18 34.00
N ASP A 395 -54.53 -22.47 32.94
CA ASP A 395 -55.26 -21.45 32.16
C ASP A 395 -56.39 -20.79 32.96
N ASP A 396 -56.96 -21.49 33.94
CA ASP A 396 -57.96 -20.98 34.89
C ASP A 396 -57.36 -20.08 35.99
N LEU A 397 -56.04 -20.07 36.15
CA LEU A 397 -55.31 -19.21 37.08
C LEU A 397 -54.62 -18.03 36.37
N LEU A 398 -54.63 -18.04 35.03
CA LEU A 398 -54.42 -16.85 34.23
C LEU A 398 -55.70 -16.03 34.35
N GLY A 399 -55.83 -15.30 35.45
CA GLY A 399 -56.77 -14.19 35.49
C GLY A 399 -56.32 -13.19 34.44
N CYS A 400 -56.72 -13.39 33.19
CA CYS A 400 -56.59 -12.44 32.11
C CYS A 400 -57.64 -11.36 32.38
N PRO A 401 -57.28 -10.17 32.88
CA PRO A 401 -58.19 -9.05 32.93
C PRO A 401 -58.17 -8.48 31.51
N GLY A 402 -59.06 -9.01 30.67
CA GLY A 402 -59.17 -8.61 29.28
C GLY A 402 -60.63 -8.47 28.93
N GLU A 403 -61.02 -7.23 28.64
CA GLU A 403 -62.17 -6.81 27.85
C GLU A 403 -62.58 -7.89 26.81
N ARG A 404 -63.78 -8.49 26.99
CA ARG A 404 -64.31 -9.59 26.15
C ARG A 404 -65.28 -9.09 25.11
N THR A 405 -65.31 -9.72 23.96
CA THR A 405 -66.39 -9.47 22.99
C THR A 405 -67.71 -10.06 23.49
N ARG A 406 -68.83 -9.52 22.99
CA ARG A 406 -70.17 -10.02 23.30
C ARG A 406 -70.32 -11.53 23.09
N ASP A 407 -69.80 -12.05 21.98
CA ASP A 407 -69.89 -13.47 21.64
C ASP A 407 -69.10 -14.34 22.64
N GLU A 408 -67.94 -13.87 23.08
CA GLU A 408 -67.12 -14.53 24.10
C GLU A 408 -67.81 -14.52 25.48
N ALA A 409 -68.48 -13.42 25.82
CA ALA A 409 -69.28 -13.32 27.05
C ALA A 409 -70.50 -14.24 27.02
N GLU A 410 -71.20 -14.35 25.88
CA GLU A 410 -72.34 -15.29 25.72
C GLU A 410 -71.88 -16.74 25.90
N ILE A 411 -70.79 -17.14 25.25
CA ILE A 411 -70.24 -18.49 25.34
C ILE A 411 -69.87 -18.83 26.79
N LEU A 412 -69.26 -17.89 27.51
CA LEU A 412 -68.85 -18.09 28.90
C LEU A 412 -70.05 -18.29 29.82
N LEU A 413 -71.04 -17.39 29.78
CA LEU A 413 -72.21 -17.44 30.66
C LEU A 413 -73.08 -18.68 30.39
N VAL A 414 -73.21 -19.09 29.13
CA VAL A 414 -73.89 -20.36 28.78
C VAL A 414 -73.11 -21.56 29.32
N ALA A 415 -71.78 -21.54 29.27
CA ALA A 415 -70.95 -22.61 29.83
C ALA A 415 -71.03 -22.67 31.37
N GLU A 416 -71.32 -21.55 32.03
CA GLU A 416 -71.58 -21.45 33.47
C GLU A 416 -72.97 -21.99 33.88
N GLY A 417 -73.82 -22.31 32.91
CA GLY A 417 -75.11 -22.97 33.12
C GLY A 417 -76.33 -22.05 33.07
N PHE A 418 -76.16 -20.78 32.69
CA PHE A 418 -77.27 -19.85 32.45
C PHE A 418 -77.99 -20.17 31.14
N ASP A 419 -79.30 -19.91 31.08
CA ASP A 419 -80.09 -20.16 29.87
C ASP A 419 -79.64 -19.24 28.73
N ARG A 420 -79.44 -19.83 27.55
CA ARG A 420 -78.88 -19.11 26.40
C ARG A 420 -79.77 -17.94 25.94
N SER A 421 -81.09 -18.09 26.03
CA SER A 421 -82.01 -17.03 25.61
C SER A 421 -82.01 -15.85 26.57
N ASP A 422 -81.87 -16.11 27.87
CA ASP A 422 -81.76 -15.08 28.91
C ASP A 422 -80.40 -14.35 28.83
N VAL A 423 -79.31 -15.11 28.64
CA VAL A 423 -77.97 -14.54 28.43
C VAL A 423 -77.93 -13.63 27.21
N ALA A 424 -78.49 -14.08 26.07
CA ALA A 424 -78.53 -13.28 24.86
C ALA A 424 -79.37 -11.99 25.03
N HIS A 425 -80.45 -12.07 25.82
CA HIS A 425 -81.29 -10.90 26.13
C HIS A 425 -80.52 -9.88 26.98
N GLU A 426 -79.93 -10.31 28.09
CA GLU A 426 -79.21 -9.41 29.01
C GLU A 426 -77.97 -8.80 28.37
N LEU A 427 -77.21 -9.56 27.58
CA LEU A 427 -76.08 -9.02 26.82
C LEU A 427 -76.53 -7.97 25.79
N THR A 428 -77.70 -8.16 25.16
CA THR A 428 -78.27 -7.14 24.25
C THR A 428 -78.68 -5.89 25.00
N SER A 429 -79.37 -6.04 26.14
CA SER A 429 -79.79 -4.90 26.96
C SER A 429 -78.59 -4.12 27.49
N PHE A 430 -77.59 -4.83 28.00
CA PHE A 430 -76.37 -4.23 28.53
C PHE A 430 -75.59 -3.47 27.45
N VAL A 431 -75.38 -4.06 26.28
CA VAL A 431 -74.69 -3.38 25.17
C VAL A 431 -75.48 -2.16 24.72
N ALA A 432 -76.82 -2.22 24.67
CA ALA A 432 -77.65 -1.07 24.32
C ALA A 432 -77.60 0.05 25.38
N GLU A 433 -77.61 -0.28 26.67
CA GLU A 433 -77.44 0.66 27.78
C GLU A 433 -76.09 1.38 27.71
N THR A 434 -75.01 0.62 27.49
CA THR A 434 -73.65 1.15 27.41
C THR A 434 -73.45 2.00 26.15
N THR A 435 -73.98 1.56 25.00
CA THR A 435 -73.94 2.34 23.74
C THR A 435 -74.67 3.68 23.89
N ALA A 436 -75.83 3.69 24.57
CA ALA A 436 -76.60 4.91 24.80
C ALA A 436 -75.93 5.88 25.80
N LEU A 437 -75.16 5.37 26.76
CA LEU A 437 -74.50 6.18 27.78
C LEU A 437 -73.20 6.82 27.27
N TRP A 438 -72.52 6.20 26.29
CA TRP A 438 -71.18 6.59 25.84
C TRP A 438 -71.09 7.05 24.37
N ASP A 439 -72.19 7.04 23.61
CA ASP A 439 -72.27 7.49 22.20
C ASP A 439 -71.25 6.78 21.27
N VAL A 440 -71.12 5.46 21.44
CA VAL A 440 -70.20 4.58 20.68
C VAL A 440 -71.00 3.70 19.71
N THR A 441 -70.43 3.29 18.58
CA THR A 441 -71.07 2.35 17.64
C THR A 441 -71.14 0.92 18.19
N ASP A 442 -72.27 0.23 17.96
CA ASP A 442 -72.62 -1.12 18.47
C ASP A 442 -71.55 -2.20 18.19
N GLU A 443 -70.83 -2.08 17.07
CA GLU A 443 -69.72 -2.96 16.71
C GLU A 443 -68.43 -2.58 17.45
N GLY A 444 -68.30 -2.95 18.72
CA GLY A 444 -67.04 -2.83 19.45
C GLY A 444 -67.11 -2.72 20.96
N VAL A 445 -68.28 -2.87 21.58
CA VAL A 445 -68.39 -2.86 23.05
C VAL A 445 -67.70 -4.11 23.62
N LEU A 446 -66.65 -3.88 24.39
CA LEU A 446 -65.96 -4.93 25.13
C LEU A 446 -66.43 -4.93 26.59
N ILE A 447 -66.70 -6.12 27.12
CA ILE A 447 -67.26 -6.34 28.45
C ILE A 447 -66.13 -6.76 29.39
N ASP A 448 -65.87 -5.96 30.43
CA ASP A 448 -64.88 -6.28 31.45
C ASP A 448 -65.43 -7.23 32.53
N GLU A 449 -64.61 -7.60 33.52
CA GLU A 449 -65.02 -8.52 34.60
C GLU A 449 -66.06 -7.92 35.56
N ASP A 450 -66.02 -6.62 35.82
CA ASP A 450 -66.97 -5.96 36.72
C ASP A 450 -68.34 -5.85 36.04
N GLU A 451 -68.35 -5.58 34.73
CA GLU A 451 -69.55 -5.58 33.89
C GLU A 451 -70.13 -6.99 33.74
N LEU A 452 -69.28 -8.00 33.55
CA LEU A 452 -69.72 -9.39 33.48
C LEU A 452 -70.30 -9.87 34.81
N ALA A 453 -69.75 -9.43 35.94
CA ALA A 453 -70.33 -9.70 37.27
C ALA A 453 -71.70 -9.06 37.46
N GLN A 454 -71.92 -7.85 36.92
CA GLN A 454 -73.24 -7.21 36.92
C GLN A 454 -74.25 -7.99 36.06
N ILE A 455 -73.83 -8.47 34.89
CA ILE A 455 -74.68 -9.29 34.01
C ILE A 455 -75.05 -10.62 34.69
N ARG A 456 -74.10 -11.30 35.35
CA ARG A 456 -74.39 -12.50 36.16
C ARG A 456 -75.44 -12.22 37.24
N ALA A 457 -75.28 -11.11 37.97
CA ALA A 457 -76.23 -10.73 39.01
C ALA A 457 -77.64 -10.44 38.47
N ARG A 458 -77.77 -9.94 37.24
CA ARG A 458 -79.07 -9.74 36.57
C ARG A 458 -79.71 -11.06 36.13
N LEU A 459 -78.90 -12.03 35.71
CA LEU A 459 -79.35 -13.36 35.29
C LEU A 459 -79.75 -14.29 36.45
N GLU A 460 -79.34 -13.97 37.68
CA GLU A 460 -79.71 -14.71 38.89
C GLU A 460 -81.01 -14.21 39.57
N LEU A 461 -81.60 -13.11 39.09
CA LEU A 461 -82.88 -12.54 39.54
C LEU A 461 -84.05 -13.08 38.74
#